data_AF-A0AAD8XWK2-F1
#
_entry.id   AF-A0AAD8XWK2-F1
#
_cell.length_a   1.000
_cell.length_b   1.000
_cell.length_c   1.000
_cell.angle_alpha   90.00
_cell.angle_beta   90.00
_cell.angle_gamma   90.00
#
_symmetry.space_group_name_H-M   'P 1'
#
loop_
_entity.id
_entity.type
_entity.pdbx_description
1 polymer ?
#
loop_
_entity_poly.entity_id
_entity_poly.type
_entity_poly.pdbx_seq_one_letter_code
_entity_poly.pdbx_strand_id
1 'polypeptide(L)'
;MADHANNGNEGGGGDRDIFVYRGGRAPRNVTHVRIDKSVEVIEDRAFNWCRDLVHVETHDGIRKVGRRAFFGCESLRSIDLRSVVEIGEDAFEGCEDLMDVQFGNKLETIGMYAFYGCTSLECLKLPSIITVETAAFKSCDALSSIEFSERLERIELNAFCGCERLRHIAIPLKRDLLPFDHHRQKFTQFDDCDLLTAVDLVGGAHNKTVASLHIESWRTEMIAEIDRINQDLPNIPANEKTESIKQWVDSVIDRMDHYKAEHHRYVKEAVTLLELALWKAKLDEIEENAAERKTKTVNIIDAESVRKEKRVTCGADLVIRNILPFLKLE
;
A
#
# COMPACT_ATOMS: atom_id res chain seq x y z
N MET A 1 11.90 68.27 -28.11
CA MET A 1 11.47 66.86 -28.09
C MET A 1 12.74 66.05 -27.80
N ALA A 2 13.38 66.15 -26.62
CA ALA A 2 12.93 65.74 -25.27
C ALA A 2 12.49 64.27 -25.27
N ASP A 3 13.11 63.31 -24.57
CA ASP A 3 14.14 63.38 -23.53
C ASP A 3 14.95 62.07 -23.47
N HIS A 4 16.24 62.23 -23.13
CA HIS A 4 17.06 61.20 -22.52
C HIS A 4 16.63 61.01 -21.05
N ALA A 5 16.47 59.77 -20.60
CA ALA A 5 16.57 59.44 -19.18
C ALA A 5 17.22 58.05 -19.00
N ASN A 6 18.50 58.11 -18.67
CA ASN A 6 19.24 57.07 -17.98
C ASN A 6 18.66 56.92 -16.56
N ASN A 7 18.39 55.69 -16.12
CA ASN A 7 18.33 55.36 -14.70
C ASN A 7 18.77 53.90 -14.54
N GLY A 8 19.96 53.72 -13.98
CA GLY A 8 20.38 52.44 -13.43
C GLY A 8 19.51 52.09 -12.23
N ASN A 9 19.30 50.79 -12.04
CA ASN A 9 19.04 50.24 -10.73
C ASN A 9 19.78 48.90 -10.62
N GLU A 10 20.81 48.90 -9.78
CA GLU A 10 21.40 47.69 -9.22
C GLU A 10 20.36 47.00 -8.32
N GLY A 11 20.40 45.67 -8.26
CA GLY A 11 19.78 44.89 -7.19
C GLY A 11 18.44 44.24 -7.54
N GLY A 12 18.50 42.97 -7.89
CA GLY A 12 17.34 42.07 -7.91
C GLY A 12 17.78 40.66 -8.24
N GLY A 13 18.03 39.84 -7.22
CA GLY A 13 18.25 38.40 -7.41
C GLY A 13 17.10 37.84 -8.25
N GLY A 14 17.46 37.19 -9.37
CA GLY A 14 16.54 36.83 -10.43
C GLY A 14 15.29 36.12 -9.93
N ASP A 15 14.16 36.78 -10.12
CA ASP A 15 12.85 36.14 -10.15
C ASP A 15 12.93 35.11 -11.30
N ARG A 16 13.07 33.83 -10.95
CA ARG A 16 13.04 32.76 -11.97
C ARG A 16 11.63 32.80 -12.53
N ASP A 17 11.45 33.07 -13.82
CA ASP A 17 10.12 33.10 -14.46
C ASP A 17 9.33 31.82 -14.13
N ILE A 18 8.37 31.93 -13.20
CA ILE A 18 7.52 30.81 -12.79
C ILE A 18 6.39 30.69 -13.83
N PHE A 19 6.35 29.55 -14.52
CA PHE A 19 5.25 29.25 -15.43
C PHE A 19 4.01 28.80 -14.65
N VAL A 20 2.90 29.53 -14.80
CA VAL A 20 1.62 29.15 -14.18
C VAL A 20 0.85 28.21 -15.10
N TYR A 21 0.72 26.94 -14.71
CA TYR A 21 -0.01 25.93 -15.45
C TYR A 21 -1.52 26.01 -15.16
N ARG A 22 -2.32 26.14 -16.23
CA ARG A 22 -3.79 26.22 -16.16
C ARG A 22 -4.50 25.10 -16.96
N GLY A 23 -3.76 24.10 -17.44
CA GLY A 23 -4.24 23.05 -18.33
C GLY A 23 -3.48 22.98 -19.66
N GLY A 24 -3.67 21.90 -20.41
CA GLY A 24 -3.01 21.64 -21.69
C GLY A 24 -1.56 21.20 -21.55
N ARG A 25 -0.74 21.58 -22.54
CA ARG A 25 0.69 21.27 -22.61
C ARG A 25 1.53 22.50 -22.30
N ALA A 26 2.47 22.37 -21.37
CA ALA A 26 3.43 23.40 -21.02
C ALA A 26 4.52 23.56 -22.11
N PRO A 27 5.18 24.74 -22.17
CA PRO A 27 6.40 24.92 -22.95
C PRO A 27 7.51 23.96 -22.49
N ARG A 28 8.36 23.48 -23.40
CA ARG A 28 9.41 22.48 -23.07
C ARG A 28 10.58 23.03 -22.26
N ASN A 29 10.75 24.34 -22.22
CA ASN A 29 11.86 25.04 -21.57
C ASN A 29 11.49 25.59 -20.19
N VAL A 30 10.41 25.10 -19.58
CA VAL A 30 10.03 25.50 -18.22
C VAL A 30 10.99 24.89 -17.22
N THR A 31 11.40 25.70 -16.23
CA THR A 31 12.28 25.25 -15.14
C THR A 31 11.55 25.23 -13.79
N HIS A 32 10.60 26.14 -13.59
CA HIS A 32 9.79 26.27 -12.38
C HIS A 32 8.33 26.42 -12.80
N VAL A 33 7.48 25.58 -12.24
CA VAL A 33 6.04 25.56 -12.54
C VAL A 33 5.26 25.78 -11.26
N ARG A 34 4.18 26.57 -11.36
CA ARG A 34 3.11 26.60 -10.36
C ARG A 34 1.83 26.09 -10.98
N ILE A 35 1.23 25.07 -10.38
CA ILE A 35 -0.10 24.59 -10.76
C ILE A 35 -1.14 25.58 -10.24
N ASP A 36 -1.96 26.15 -11.12
CA ASP A 36 -3.03 27.07 -10.72
C ASP A 36 -4.09 26.35 -9.88
N LYS A 37 -4.64 27.03 -8.86
CA LYS A 37 -5.58 26.44 -7.92
C LYS A 37 -6.86 25.87 -8.55
N SER A 38 -7.21 26.28 -9.78
CA SER A 38 -8.35 25.71 -10.50
C SER A 38 -8.07 24.34 -11.12
N VAL A 39 -6.83 23.87 -11.13
CA VAL A 39 -6.45 22.63 -11.80
C VAL A 39 -6.62 21.44 -10.84
N GLU A 40 -7.61 20.59 -11.13
CA GLU A 40 -7.82 19.34 -10.39
C GLU A 40 -7.08 18.15 -11.02
N VAL A 41 -6.73 18.25 -12.30
CA VAL A 41 -6.06 17.19 -13.05
C VAL A 41 -4.87 17.77 -13.79
N ILE A 42 -3.68 17.23 -13.55
CA ILE A 42 -2.54 17.47 -14.43
C ILE A 42 -2.73 16.56 -15.64
N GLU A 43 -3.01 17.15 -16.80
CA GLU A 43 -3.45 16.41 -17.97
C GLU A 43 -2.35 15.52 -18.57
N ASP A 44 -2.77 14.60 -19.44
CA ASP A 44 -1.86 13.75 -20.19
C ASP A 44 -0.80 14.57 -20.93
N ARG A 45 0.47 14.18 -20.76
CA ARG A 45 1.63 14.81 -21.40
C ARG A 45 1.82 16.31 -21.07
N ALA A 46 1.22 16.83 -19.99
CA ALA A 46 1.29 18.25 -19.62
C ALA A 46 2.71 18.83 -19.64
N PHE A 47 3.68 18.12 -19.08
CA PHE A 47 5.10 18.49 -18.96
C PHE A 47 6.04 17.47 -19.62
N ASN A 48 5.53 16.61 -20.50
CA ASN A 48 6.33 15.59 -21.18
C ASN A 48 7.55 16.19 -21.93
N TRP A 49 8.75 15.68 -21.62
CA TRP A 49 10.07 16.14 -22.05
C TRP A 49 10.47 17.55 -21.59
N CYS A 50 9.93 18.07 -20.50
CA CYS A 50 10.45 19.29 -19.86
C CYS A 50 11.71 18.95 -19.06
N ARG A 51 12.82 18.67 -19.76
CA ARG A 51 14.06 18.16 -19.15
C ARG A 51 14.69 19.10 -18.14
N ASP A 52 14.49 20.40 -18.30
CA ASP A 52 15.02 21.44 -17.41
C ASP A 52 14.06 21.78 -16.24
N LEU A 53 12.92 21.09 -16.13
CA LEU A 53 11.95 21.30 -15.06
C LEU A 53 12.52 20.81 -13.72
N VAL A 54 12.83 21.74 -12.82
CA VAL A 54 13.44 21.42 -11.51
C VAL A 54 12.39 21.38 -10.41
N HIS A 55 11.38 22.24 -10.46
CA HIS A 55 10.42 22.42 -9.37
C HIS A 55 8.99 22.63 -9.86
N VAL A 56 8.05 21.97 -9.18
CA VAL A 56 6.61 22.09 -9.41
C VAL A 56 5.93 22.41 -8.08
N GLU A 57 5.37 23.62 -7.97
CA GLU A 57 4.52 24.02 -6.85
C GLU A 57 3.10 23.49 -7.09
N THR A 58 2.68 22.51 -6.29
CA THR A 58 1.34 21.90 -6.32
C THR A 58 0.39 22.52 -5.28
N HIS A 59 -0.87 22.07 -5.24
CA HIS A 59 -1.86 22.45 -4.23
C HIS A 59 -2.81 21.28 -3.91
N ASP A 60 -3.52 21.36 -2.78
CA ASP A 60 -4.36 20.26 -2.24
C ASP A 60 -5.61 19.88 -3.08
N GLY A 61 -5.81 20.58 -4.19
CA GLY A 61 -6.92 20.38 -5.13
C GLY A 61 -6.63 19.35 -6.22
N ILE A 62 -5.36 18.99 -6.42
CA ILE A 62 -4.97 18.06 -7.49
C ILE A 62 -5.40 16.64 -7.09
N ARG A 63 -6.21 16.00 -7.93
CA ARG A 63 -6.75 14.65 -7.73
C ARG A 63 -6.08 13.60 -8.59
N LYS A 64 -5.59 13.97 -9.78
CA LYS A 64 -5.02 13.03 -10.74
C LYS A 64 -3.82 13.60 -11.47
N VAL A 65 -2.82 12.74 -11.67
CA VAL A 65 -1.70 12.97 -12.60
C VAL A 65 -1.92 12.09 -13.82
N GLY A 66 -2.06 12.71 -14.98
CA GLY A 66 -2.36 12.04 -16.25
C GLY A 66 -1.20 11.22 -16.80
N ARG A 67 -1.49 10.46 -17.85
CA ARG A 67 -0.53 9.62 -18.55
C ARG A 67 0.63 10.47 -19.09
N ARG A 68 1.86 10.05 -18.81
CA ARG A 68 3.08 10.75 -19.25
C ARG A 68 3.16 12.23 -18.84
N ALA A 69 2.43 12.65 -17.80
CA ALA A 69 2.35 14.06 -17.41
C ALA A 69 3.73 14.70 -17.22
N PHE A 70 4.68 13.99 -16.60
CA PHE A 70 6.06 14.40 -16.34
C PHE A 70 7.10 13.48 -16.99
N PHE A 71 6.71 12.65 -17.95
CA PHE A 71 7.62 11.74 -18.65
C PHE A 71 8.86 12.48 -19.19
N GLY A 72 10.06 11.99 -18.86
CA GLY A 72 11.34 12.56 -19.27
C GLY A 72 11.65 13.94 -18.67
N CYS A 73 11.08 14.29 -17.51
CA CYS A 73 11.49 15.47 -16.74
C CYS A 73 12.75 15.14 -15.92
N GLU A 74 13.87 14.95 -16.62
CA GLU A 74 15.14 14.43 -16.09
C GLU A 74 15.66 15.22 -14.87
N SER A 75 15.44 16.55 -14.80
CA SER A 75 15.90 17.41 -13.70
C SER A 75 14.91 17.58 -12.54
N LEU A 76 13.74 16.97 -12.58
CA LEU A 76 12.71 17.16 -11.54
C LEU A 76 13.14 16.46 -10.25
N ARG A 77 13.36 17.22 -9.17
CA ARG A 77 13.96 16.67 -7.93
C ARG A 77 12.95 16.20 -6.89
N SER A 78 11.83 16.89 -6.81
CA SER A 78 10.80 16.61 -5.81
C SER A 78 9.43 17.02 -6.29
N ILE A 79 8.39 16.30 -5.88
CA ILE A 79 7.00 16.69 -6.14
C ILE A 79 6.08 16.29 -4.98
N ASP A 80 5.17 17.19 -4.63
CA ASP A 80 4.15 16.96 -3.63
C ASP A 80 2.84 16.49 -4.28
N LEU A 81 2.47 15.23 -4.01
CA LEU A 81 1.29 14.55 -4.53
C LEU A 81 0.34 14.14 -3.38
N ARG A 82 0.37 14.82 -2.24
CA ARG A 82 -0.41 14.43 -1.05
C ARG A 82 -1.93 14.42 -1.26
N SER A 83 -2.44 15.17 -2.23
CA SER A 83 -3.87 15.22 -2.55
C SER A 83 -4.32 14.27 -3.66
N VAL A 84 -3.37 13.62 -4.34
CA VAL A 84 -3.58 12.80 -5.54
C VAL A 84 -4.14 11.43 -5.16
N VAL A 85 -5.12 10.97 -5.94
CA VAL A 85 -5.79 9.68 -5.82
C VAL A 85 -5.22 8.67 -6.82
N GLU A 86 -4.89 9.12 -8.03
CA GLU A 86 -4.47 8.28 -9.14
C GLU A 86 -3.27 8.90 -9.88
N ILE A 87 -2.27 8.06 -10.15
CA ILE A 87 -1.11 8.40 -11.00
C ILE A 87 -1.16 7.53 -12.24
N GLY A 88 -1.21 8.17 -13.41
CA GLY A 88 -1.36 7.51 -14.69
C GLY A 88 -0.11 6.76 -15.18
N GLU A 89 -0.31 5.99 -16.25
CA GLU A 89 0.75 5.26 -16.96
C GLU A 89 1.92 6.20 -17.37
N ASP A 90 3.15 5.72 -17.18
CA ASP A 90 4.40 6.43 -17.52
C ASP A 90 4.52 7.86 -16.93
N ALA A 91 3.73 8.22 -15.89
CA ALA A 91 3.55 9.62 -15.48
C ALA A 91 4.86 10.35 -15.16
N PHE A 92 5.81 9.68 -14.52
CA PHE A 92 7.14 10.17 -14.13
C PHE A 92 8.26 9.30 -14.71
N GLU A 93 7.98 8.50 -15.75
CA GLU A 93 9.02 7.68 -16.38
C GLU A 93 10.20 8.55 -16.83
N GLY A 94 11.42 8.15 -16.49
CA GLY A 94 12.66 8.87 -16.83
C GLY A 94 12.88 10.18 -16.07
N CYS A 95 12.23 10.40 -14.93
CA CYS A 95 12.59 11.48 -14.02
C CYS A 95 13.81 11.08 -13.17
N GLU A 96 14.99 11.07 -13.80
CA GLU A 96 16.22 10.51 -13.22
C GLU A 96 16.67 11.18 -11.92
N ASP A 97 16.52 12.51 -11.80
CA ASP A 97 16.86 13.27 -10.58
C ASP A 97 15.75 13.25 -9.50
N LEU A 98 14.63 12.55 -9.70
CA LEU A 98 13.50 12.56 -8.77
C LEU A 98 13.85 11.79 -7.50
N MET A 99 14.10 12.52 -6.40
CA MET A 99 14.54 11.99 -5.12
C MET A 99 13.42 11.85 -4.10
N ASP A 100 12.50 12.82 -4.06
CA ASP A 100 11.42 12.89 -3.05
C ASP A 100 10.04 12.99 -3.71
N VAL A 101 9.15 12.07 -3.35
CA VAL A 101 7.75 12.11 -3.77
C VAL A 101 6.88 11.96 -2.53
N GLN A 102 6.08 12.99 -2.25
CA GLN A 102 5.21 12.99 -1.07
C GLN A 102 3.82 12.49 -1.46
N PHE A 103 3.49 11.27 -1.03
CA PHE A 103 2.16 10.71 -1.21
C PHE A 103 1.30 10.92 0.04
N GLY A 104 -0.01 11.08 -0.19
CA GLY A 104 -0.99 11.22 0.88
C GLY A 104 -1.85 9.97 1.04
N ASN A 105 -2.78 10.03 2.00
CA ASN A 105 -3.65 8.93 2.40
C ASN A 105 -4.85 8.67 1.46
N LYS A 106 -4.83 9.27 0.27
CA LYS A 106 -5.87 9.09 -0.76
C LYS A 106 -5.36 8.38 -2.01
N LEU A 107 -4.06 8.16 -2.13
CA LEU A 107 -3.48 7.47 -3.29
C LEU A 107 -3.92 6.01 -3.28
N GLU A 108 -4.64 5.58 -4.32
CA GLU A 108 -5.16 4.22 -4.45
C GLU A 108 -4.40 3.41 -5.50
N THR A 109 -3.99 4.06 -6.59
CA THR A 109 -3.37 3.38 -7.74
C THR A 109 -2.16 4.14 -8.27
N ILE A 110 -1.10 3.39 -8.56
CA ILE A 110 0.08 3.84 -9.31
C ILE A 110 0.13 3.04 -10.61
N GLY A 111 0.01 3.75 -11.72
CA GLY A 111 -0.09 3.17 -13.05
C GLY A 111 1.17 2.46 -13.54
N MET A 112 0.99 1.66 -14.59
CA MET A 112 2.06 0.96 -15.29
C MET A 112 3.20 1.90 -15.68
N TYR A 113 4.44 1.50 -15.36
CA TYR A 113 5.67 2.30 -15.57
C TYR A 113 5.68 3.72 -14.97
N ALA A 114 4.77 4.05 -14.05
CA ALA A 114 4.59 5.43 -13.58
C ALA A 114 5.87 6.11 -13.08
N PHE A 115 6.82 5.38 -12.49
CA PHE A 115 8.12 5.85 -12.01
C PHE A 115 9.28 5.04 -12.60
N TYR A 116 9.09 4.42 -13.78
CA TYR A 116 10.16 3.67 -14.43
C TYR A 116 11.40 4.53 -14.64
N GLY A 117 12.58 4.06 -14.23
CA GLY A 117 13.84 4.78 -14.40
C GLY A 117 13.99 6.05 -13.54
N CYS A 118 13.23 6.20 -12.45
CA CYS A 118 13.50 7.22 -11.43
C CYS A 118 14.70 6.80 -10.57
N THR A 119 15.90 6.87 -11.14
CA THR A 119 17.13 6.26 -10.59
C THR A 119 17.59 6.90 -9.28
N SER A 120 17.19 8.15 -8.98
CA SER A 120 17.52 8.84 -7.73
C SER A 120 16.49 8.68 -6.61
N LEU A 121 15.38 7.96 -6.83
CA LEU A 121 14.30 7.82 -5.85
C LEU A 121 14.71 6.89 -4.70
N GLU A 122 14.89 7.41 -3.50
CA GLU A 122 15.53 6.66 -2.40
C GLU A 122 14.56 5.90 -1.50
N CYS A 123 13.43 6.52 -1.15
CA CYS A 123 12.48 6.03 -0.16
C CYS A 123 11.04 6.28 -0.62
N LEU A 124 10.16 5.31 -0.35
CA LEU A 124 8.74 5.41 -0.70
C LEU A 124 7.85 5.15 0.51
N LYS A 125 6.87 6.04 0.72
CA LYS A 125 5.78 5.84 1.68
C LYS A 125 4.47 5.83 0.93
N LEU A 126 3.77 4.71 0.95
CA LEU A 126 2.53 4.47 0.21
C LEU A 126 1.38 4.20 1.20
N PRO A 127 0.90 5.24 1.92
CA PRO A 127 0.08 5.07 3.13
C PRO A 127 -1.35 4.54 2.89
N SER A 128 -1.86 4.59 1.65
CA SER A 128 -3.22 4.16 1.30
C SER A 128 -3.31 3.30 0.03
N ILE A 129 -2.16 2.90 -0.52
CA ILE A 129 -2.10 2.24 -1.82
C ILE A 129 -2.89 0.93 -1.83
N ILE A 130 -3.64 0.68 -2.90
CA ILE A 130 -4.37 -0.56 -3.14
C ILE A 130 -3.62 -1.40 -4.18
N THR A 131 -3.22 -0.78 -5.29
CA THR A 131 -2.54 -1.45 -6.41
C THR A 131 -1.28 -0.73 -6.84
N VAL A 132 -0.19 -1.48 -6.95
CA VAL A 132 1.03 -1.09 -7.69
C VAL A 132 1.07 -1.88 -8.99
N GLU A 133 0.91 -1.18 -10.13
CA GLU A 133 0.84 -1.81 -11.44
C GLU A 133 2.21 -2.22 -12.01
N THR A 134 2.15 -2.90 -13.16
CA THR A 134 3.28 -3.54 -13.82
C THR A 134 4.43 -2.55 -14.01
N ALA A 135 5.61 -2.92 -13.50
CA ALA A 135 6.84 -2.15 -13.62
C ALA A 135 6.77 -0.68 -13.16
N ALA A 136 5.82 -0.35 -12.26
CA ALA A 136 5.62 1.01 -11.76
C ALA A 136 6.90 1.68 -11.23
N PHE A 137 7.78 0.94 -10.55
CA PHE A 137 9.05 1.41 -9.98
C PHE A 137 10.25 0.64 -10.53
N LYS A 138 10.16 0.10 -11.75
CA LYS A 138 11.26 -0.63 -12.35
C LYS A 138 12.46 0.30 -12.60
N SER A 139 13.68 -0.17 -12.32
CA SER A 139 14.94 0.58 -12.43
C SER A 139 14.97 1.86 -11.59
N CYS A 140 14.37 1.83 -10.39
CA CYS A 140 14.60 2.83 -9.36
C CYS A 140 15.83 2.42 -8.53
N ASP A 141 17.02 2.61 -9.10
CA ASP A 141 18.28 2.03 -8.60
C ASP A 141 18.65 2.51 -7.17
N ALA A 142 18.24 3.74 -6.80
CA ALA A 142 18.42 4.29 -5.47
C ALA A 142 17.45 3.75 -4.41
N LEU A 143 16.36 3.09 -4.82
CA LEU A 143 15.26 2.74 -3.94
C LEU A 143 15.68 1.69 -2.93
N SER A 144 15.72 2.10 -1.66
CA SER A 144 16.29 1.31 -0.57
C SER A 144 15.26 0.88 0.48
N SER A 145 14.15 1.62 0.59
CA SER A 145 13.08 1.32 1.54
C SER A 145 11.71 1.72 1.00
N ILE A 146 10.71 0.89 1.34
CA ILE A 146 9.33 1.05 0.90
C ILE A 146 8.41 0.69 2.06
N GLU A 147 7.51 1.60 2.41
CA GLU A 147 6.46 1.40 3.42
C GLU A 147 5.11 1.32 2.72
N PHE A 148 4.41 0.19 2.86
CA PHE A 148 3.07 0.00 2.30
C PHE A 148 1.96 0.23 3.32
N SER A 149 0.78 0.54 2.80
CA SER A 149 -0.49 0.49 3.53
C SER A 149 -0.93 -0.95 3.79
N GLU A 150 -1.65 -1.15 4.90
CA GLU A 150 -2.43 -2.37 5.17
C GLU A 150 -3.57 -2.61 4.14
N ARG A 151 -3.90 -1.59 3.33
CA ARG A 151 -4.90 -1.67 2.26
C ARG A 151 -4.35 -2.24 0.95
N LEU A 152 -3.04 -2.51 0.87
CA LEU A 152 -2.44 -3.06 -0.34
C LEU A 152 -3.09 -4.41 -0.67
N GLU A 153 -3.58 -4.54 -1.90
CA GLU A 153 -4.21 -5.77 -2.40
C GLU A 153 -3.34 -6.47 -3.45
N ARG A 154 -2.57 -5.68 -4.24
CA ARG A 154 -1.88 -6.22 -5.42
C ARG A 154 -0.58 -5.48 -5.75
N ILE A 155 0.46 -6.25 -6.02
CA ILE A 155 1.69 -5.81 -6.67
C ILE A 155 1.88 -6.62 -7.95
N GLU A 156 1.83 -5.95 -9.10
CA GLU A 156 1.93 -6.58 -10.40
C GLU A 156 3.37 -6.90 -10.83
N LEU A 157 3.49 -7.60 -11.97
CA LEU A 157 4.74 -8.08 -12.56
C LEU A 157 5.80 -6.98 -12.64
N ASN A 158 7.03 -7.29 -12.22
CA ASN A 158 8.21 -6.42 -12.31
C ASN A 158 8.06 -5.06 -11.62
N ALA A 159 7.06 -4.85 -10.75
CA ALA A 159 6.80 -3.55 -10.12
C ALA A 159 8.04 -2.88 -9.51
N PHE A 160 8.97 -3.65 -8.96
CA PHE A 160 10.22 -3.19 -8.36
C PHE A 160 11.46 -3.80 -9.03
N CYS A 161 11.34 -4.28 -10.28
CA CYS A 161 12.44 -4.93 -10.98
C CYS A 161 13.64 -3.97 -11.12
N GLY A 162 14.86 -4.42 -10.87
CA GLY A 162 16.06 -3.59 -10.97
C GLY A 162 16.20 -2.54 -9.86
N CYS A 163 15.47 -2.65 -8.74
CA CYS A 163 15.71 -1.79 -7.57
C CYS A 163 16.97 -2.29 -6.82
N GLU A 164 18.15 -1.97 -7.34
CA GLU A 164 19.42 -2.56 -6.92
C GLU A 164 19.78 -2.27 -5.45
N ARG A 165 19.27 -1.19 -4.85
CA ARG A 165 19.52 -0.84 -3.45
C ARG A 165 18.52 -1.41 -2.45
N LEU A 166 17.45 -2.06 -2.92
CA LEU A 166 16.42 -2.62 -2.04
C LEU A 166 16.97 -3.85 -1.32
N ARG A 167 17.10 -3.78 0.01
CA ARG A 167 17.70 -4.85 0.83
C ARG A 167 16.69 -5.74 1.54
N HIS A 168 15.62 -5.11 1.99
CA HIS A 168 14.55 -5.69 2.78
C HIS A 168 13.25 -4.99 2.39
N ILE A 169 12.18 -5.76 2.29
CA ILE A 169 10.85 -5.22 2.05
C ILE A 169 9.82 -5.99 2.86
N ALA A 170 8.94 -5.25 3.54
CA ALA A 170 7.81 -5.78 4.28
C ALA A 170 6.54 -5.59 3.44
N ILE A 171 5.91 -6.69 3.00
CA ILE A 171 4.72 -6.65 2.16
C ILE A 171 3.53 -7.16 2.96
N PRO A 172 2.47 -6.36 3.16
CA PRO A 172 1.27 -6.76 3.90
C PRO A 172 0.34 -7.69 3.08
N LEU A 173 0.91 -8.53 2.21
CA LEU A 173 0.19 -9.49 1.37
C LEU A 173 0.51 -10.92 1.75
N LYS A 174 -0.47 -11.82 1.55
CA LYS A 174 -0.25 -13.27 1.62
C LYS A 174 0.57 -13.72 0.40
N ARG A 175 1.35 -14.79 0.58
CA ARG A 175 2.20 -15.36 -0.48
C ARG A 175 1.44 -15.66 -1.77
N ASP A 176 0.22 -16.18 -1.65
CA ASP A 176 -0.58 -16.62 -2.81
C ASP A 176 -1.09 -15.45 -3.68
N LEU A 177 -1.00 -14.21 -3.19
CA LEU A 177 -1.42 -13.01 -3.90
C LEU A 177 -0.28 -12.35 -4.69
N LEU A 178 0.96 -12.80 -4.50
CA LEU A 178 2.12 -12.31 -5.23
C LEU A 178 2.49 -13.31 -6.34
N PRO A 179 2.47 -12.88 -7.62
CA PRO A 179 3.04 -13.66 -8.71
C PRO A 179 4.43 -14.24 -8.36
N PHE A 180 4.50 -15.57 -8.30
CA PHE A 180 5.72 -16.32 -7.99
C PHE A 180 6.12 -17.16 -9.21
N ASP A 181 7.35 -16.96 -9.71
CA ASP A 181 7.89 -17.79 -10.79
C ASP A 181 8.45 -19.08 -10.18
N HIS A 182 7.70 -20.18 -10.37
CA HIS A 182 8.09 -21.50 -9.89
C HIS A 182 9.34 -22.07 -10.59
N HIS A 183 9.66 -21.64 -11.81
CA HIS A 183 10.85 -22.07 -12.54
C HIS A 183 12.12 -21.41 -11.99
N ARG A 184 12.04 -20.11 -11.66
CA ARG A 184 13.16 -19.33 -11.13
C ARG A 184 13.19 -19.27 -9.60
N GLN A 185 12.18 -19.85 -8.93
CA GLN A 185 11.97 -19.85 -7.48
C GLN A 185 12.03 -18.44 -6.85
N LYS A 186 11.42 -17.45 -7.51
CA LYS A 186 11.45 -16.05 -7.06
C LYS A 186 10.17 -15.28 -7.35
N PHE A 187 9.98 -14.19 -6.62
CA PHE A 187 8.93 -13.21 -6.89
C PHE A 187 9.30 -12.36 -8.08
N THR A 188 8.45 -12.33 -9.10
CA THR A 188 8.74 -11.60 -10.35
C THR A 188 8.70 -10.08 -10.18
N GLN A 189 8.06 -9.59 -9.11
CA GLN A 189 8.05 -8.18 -8.73
C GLN A 189 9.45 -7.63 -8.47
N PHE A 190 10.37 -8.49 -8.01
CA PHE A 190 11.71 -8.13 -7.54
C PHE A 190 12.82 -8.74 -8.42
N ASP A 191 12.53 -8.97 -9.70
CA ASP A 191 13.53 -9.40 -10.65
C ASP A 191 14.70 -8.41 -10.68
N ASP A 192 15.94 -8.91 -10.75
CA ASP A 192 17.16 -8.10 -10.81
C ASP A 192 17.34 -7.15 -9.59
N CYS A 193 16.74 -7.48 -8.45
CA CYS A 193 17.03 -6.85 -7.15
C CYS A 193 18.14 -7.60 -6.42
N ASP A 194 19.38 -7.45 -6.88
CA ASP A 194 20.50 -8.30 -6.46
C ASP A 194 20.89 -8.16 -4.97
N LEU A 195 20.56 -7.04 -4.33
CA LEU A 195 20.81 -6.83 -2.89
C LEU A 195 19.63 -7.22 -2.00
N LEU A 196 18.50 -7.68 -2.57
CA LEU A 196 17.31 -8.05 -1.80
C LEU A 196 17.54 -9.38 -1.09
N THR A 197 17.77 -9.30 0.22
CA THR A 197 18.09 -10.46 1.06
C THR A 197 16.86 -11.10 1.71
N ALA A 198 15.77 -10.33 1.87
CA ALA A 198 14.56 -10.78 2.52
C ALA A 198 13.31 -10.06 1.99
N VAL A 199 12.25 -10.83 1.80
CA VAL A 199 10.89 -10.35 1.53
C VAL A 199 10.02 -10.86 2.67
N ASP A 200 9.72 -9.97 3.61
CA ASP A 200 8.88 -10.29 4.76
C ASP A 200 7.43 -10.12 4.36
N LEU A 201 6.76 -11.26 4.15
CA LEU A 201 5.32 -11.28 3.93
C LEU A 201 4.63 -11.15 5.28
N VAL A 202 4.38 -9.90 5.69
CA VAL A 202 3.62 -9.53 6.89
C VAL A 202 2.12 -9.63 6.67
N GLY A 203 1.67 -10.26 5.58
CA GLY A 203 0.28 -10.60 5.27
C GLY A 203 -0.41 -11.54 6.27
N GLY A 204 -0.43 -11.15 7.53
CA GLY A 204 -1.39 -11.53 8.56
C GLY A 204 -2.52 -10.49 8.72
N ALA A 205 -2.54 -9.40 7.93
CA ALA A 205 -3.62 -8.41 7.95
C ALA A 205 -4.93 -8.91 7.28
N HIS A 206 -4.89 -10.05 6.60
CA HIS A 206 -6.08 -10.88 6.32
C HIS A 206 -6.08 -12.17 7.14
N ASN A 207 -5.54 -12.11 8.35
CA ASN A 207 -5.99 -12.93 9.47
C ASN A 207 -6.27 -12.03 10.67
N LYS A 208 -6.93 -10.90 10.39
CA LYS A 208 -8.06 -10.63 11.24
C LYS A 208 -8.95 -11.88 11.19
N THR A 209 -9.11 -12.59 12.30
CA THR A 209 -10.27 -13.48 12.46
C THR A 209 -11.51 -12.75 11.93
N VAL A 210 -12.51 -13.47 11.39
CA VAL A 210 -13.79 -12.84 10.99
C VAL A 210 -14.28 -11.86 12.06
N ALA A 211 -14.01 -12.20 13.33
CA ALA A 211 -14.22 -11.35 14.48
C ALA A 211 -13.47 -9.99 14.40
N SER A 212 -12.17 -9.94 14.15
CA SER A 212 -11.43 -8.67 14.05
C SER A 212 -11.72 -7.84 12.79
N LEU A 213 -12.14 -8.45 11.65
CA LEU A 213 -12.60 -7.69 10.47
C LEU A 213 -13.93 -6.99 10.77
N HIS A 214 -14.85 -7.70 11.40
CA HIS A 214 -16.12 -7.13 11.82
C HIS A 214 -15.94 -6.11 12.95
N ILE A 215 -15.03 -6.30 13.90
CA ILE A 215 -14.74 -5.31 14.95
C ILE A 215 -14.26 -4.00 14.34
N GLU A 216 -13.41 -4.05 13.30
CA GLU A 216 -12.93 -2.83 12.64
C GLU A 216 -13.97 -2.21 11.69
N SER A 217 -14.78 -3.02 10.99
CA SER A 217 -15.92 -2.50 10.22
C SER A 217 -16.91 -1.79 11.14
N TRP A 218 -17.30 -2.44 12.23
CA TRP A 218 -18.20 -1.89 13.25
C TRP A 218 -17.60 -0.64 13.91
N ARG A 219 -16.30 -0.64 14.23
CA ARG A 219 -15.62 0.55 14.77
C ARG A 219 -15.69 1.72 13.79
N THR A 220 -15.51 1.46 12.50
CA THR A 220 -15.56 2.49 11.45
C THR A 220 -16.97 3.01 11.25
N GLU A 221 -17.97 2.13 11.23
CA GLU A 221 -19.39 2.49 11.16
C GLU A 221 -19.86 3.29 12.37
N MET A 222 -19.39 2.94 13.58
CA MET A 222 -19.69 3.67 14.81
C MET A 222 -19.02 5.04 14.84
N ILE A 223 -17.79 5.18 14.35
CA ILE A 223 -17.13 6.48 14.21
C ILE A 223 -17.93 7.36 13.24
N ALA A 224 -18.32 6.82 12.08
CA ALA A 224 -19.13 7.56 11.10
C ALA A 224 -20.51 7.97 11.65
N GLU A 225 -21.12 7.14 12.49
CA GLU A 225 -22.40 7.46 13.14
C GLU A 225 -22.26 8.55 14.20
N ILE A 226 -21.19 8.50 15.01
CA ILE A 226 -20.86 9.54 15.99
C ILE A 226 -20.61 10.87 15.26
N ASP A 227 -19.90 10.83 14.13
CA ASP A 227 -19.63 12.02 13.32
C ASP A 227 -20.90 12.60 12.70
N ARG A 228 -21.81 11.76 12.20
CA ARG A 228 -23.13 12.18 11.69
C ARG A 228 -23.92 12.95 12.74
N ILE A 229 -24.01 12.41 13.95
CA ILE A 229 -24.79 13.06 15.01
C ILE A 229 -24.10 14.30 15.54
N ASN A 230 -22.78 14.33 15.62
CA ASN A 230 -22.07 15.55 15.97
C ASN A 230 -22.29 16.68 14.94
N GLN A 231 -22.58 16.33 13.68
CA GLN A 231 -22.97 17.28 12.63
C GLN A 231 -24.46 17.68 12.71
N ASP A 232 -25.34 16.76 13.10
CA ASP A 232 -26.79 16.99 13.12
C ASP A 232 -27.28 17.65 14.42
N LEU A 233 -26.74 17.28 15.59
CA LEU A 233 -27.16 17.79 16.91
C LEU A 233 -27.16 19.33 17.05
N PRO A 234 -26.19 20.07 16.47
CA PRO A 234 -26.21 21.53 16.46
C PRO A 234 -27.40 22.12 15.70
N ASN A 235 -27.92 21.40 14.70
CA ASN A 235 -28.98 21.86 13.80
C ASN A 235 -30.39 21.42 14.22
N ILE A 236 -30.52 20.53 15.22
CA ILE A 236 -31.82 20.05 15.73
C ILE A 236 -32.45 21.07 16.71
N PRO A 237 -33.76 21.37 16.61
CA PRO A 237 -34.48 22.21 17.56
C PRO A 237 -34.40 21.70 19.02
N ALA A 238 -34.22 22.61 20.00
CA ALA A 238 -33.93 22.25 21.39
C ALA A 238 -35.00 21.36 22.07
N ASN A 239 -36.26 21.45 21.64
CA ASN A 239 -37.39 20.63 22.09
C ASN A 239 -37.37 19.19 21.54
N GLU A 240 -36.62 18.93 20.47
CA GLU A 240 -36.56 17.63 19.79
C GLU A 240 -35.23 16.89 20.06
N LYS A 241 -34.18 17.61 20.49
CA LYS A 241 -32.85 17.05 20.78
C LYS A 241 -32.88 15.82 21.69
N THR A 242 -33.69 15.85 22.74
CA THR A 242 -33.77 14.74 23.71
C THR A 242 -34.33 13.47 23.07
N GLU A 243 -35.30 13.63 22.16
CA GLU A 243 -35.93 12.50 21.47
C GLU A 243 -35.01 11.96 20.35
N SER A 244 -34.33 12.84 19.63
CA SER A 244 -33.33 12.46 18.63
C SER A 244 -32.14 11.70 19.22
N ILE A 245 -31.68 12.10 20.42
CA ILE A 245 -30.62 11.38 21.15
C ILE A 245 -31.08 9.98 21.57
N LYS A 246 -32.33 9.84 22.06
CA LYS A 246 -32.89 8.53 22.44
C LYS A 246 -32.98 7.59 21.23
N GLN A 247 -33.55 8.07 20.12
CA GLN A 247 -33.69 7.29 18.90
C GLN A 247 -32.34 6.82 18.35
N TRP A 248 -31.30 7.65 18.48
CA TRP A 248 -29.95 7.23 18.14
C TRP A 248 -29.41 6.14 19.06
N VAL A 249 -29.55 6.31 20.38
CA VAL A 249 -29.09 5.32 21.37
C VAL A 249 -29.77 3.97 21.12
N ASP A 250 -31.08 3.95 20.87
CA ASP A 250 -31.83 2.74 20.55
C ASP A 250 -31.32 2.09 19.25
N SER A 251 -31.03 2.90 18.22
CA SER A 251 -30.45 2.43 16.96
C SER A 251 -29.03 1.85 17.10
N VAL A 252 -28.23 2.37 18.04
CA VAL A 252 -26.90 1.80 18.36
C VAL A 252 -27.06 0.47 19.09
N ILE A 253 -27.99 0.37 20.04
CA ILE A 253 -28.29 -0.86 20.78
C ILE A 253 -28.74 -1.98 19.84
N ASP A 254 -29.69 -1.71 18.95
CA ASP A 254 -30.19 -2.69 17.97
C ASP A 254 -29.07 -3.20 17.05
N ARG A 255 -28.19 -2.29 16.60
CA ARG A 255 -27.02 -2.65 15.80
C ARG A 255 -26.00 -3.48 16.58
N MET A 256 -25.79 -3.19 17.87
CA MET A 256 -24.93 -4.00 18.74
C MET A 256 -25.48 -5.42 18.95
N ASP A 257 -26.80 -5.57 19.08
CA ASP A 257 -27.40 -6.88 19.26
C ASP A 257 -27.42 -7.70 17.96
N HIS A 258 -27.63 -7.06 16.81
CA HIS A 258 -27.44 -7.66 15.49
C HIS A 258 -26.01 -8.18 15.32
N TYR A 259 -25.02 -7.35 15.66
CA TYR A 259 -23.60 -7.68 15.59
C TYR A 259 -23.22 -8.89 16.48
N LYS A 260 -23.73 -8.95 17.73
CA LYS A 260 -23.50 -10.10 18.62
C LYS A 260 -24.03 -11.40 18.00
N ALA A 261 -25.20 -11.35 17.35
CA ALA A 261 -25.81 -12.51 16.72
C ALA A 261 -25.00 -13.01 15.50
N GLU A 262 -24.52 -12.09 14.66
CA GLU A 262 -23.70 -12.42 13.51
C GLU A 262 -22.34 -13.03 13.92
N HIS A 263 -21.67 -12.45 14.91
CA HIS A 263 -20.40 -12.98 15.43
C HIS A 263 -20.50 -14.41 15.98
N HIS A 264 -21.59 -14.73 16.66
CA HIS A 264 -21.81 -16.08 17.18
C HIS A 264 -21.89 -17.13 16.05
N ARG A 265 -22.45 -16.76 14.89
CA ARG A 265 -22.50 -17.63 13.70
C ARG A 265 -21.11 -17.87 13.12
N TYR A 266 -20.29 -16.82 13.02
CA TYR A 266 -18.95 -16.91 12.44
C TYR A 266 -17.95 -17.69 13.30
N VAL A 267 -18.05 -17.61 14.63
CA VAL A 267 -17.22 -18.43 15.53
C VAL A 267 -17.51 -19.93 15.33
N LYS A 268 -18.77 -20.30 15.07
CA LYS A 268 -19.13 -21.69 14.74
C LYS A 268 -18.54 -22.14 13.41
N GLU A 269 -18.61 -21.32 12.37
CA GLU A 269 -18.03 -21.62 11.05
C GLU A 269 -16.50 -21.76 11.10
N ALA A 270 -15.82 -20.89 11.85
CA ALA A 270 -14.37 -20.94 12.02
C ALA A 270 -13.90 -22.21 12.75
N VAL A 271 -14.65 -22.68 13.75
CA VAL A 271 -14.40 -23.96 14.44
C VAL A 271 -14.52 -25.12 13.46
N THR A 272 -15.55 -25.13 12.61
CA THR A 272 -15.74 -26.17 11.60
C THR A 272 -14.60 -26.20 10.57
N LEU A 273 -14.11 -25.03 10.13
CA LEU A 273 -12.98 -24.94 9.19
C LEU A 273 -11.66 -25.42 9.81
N LEU A 274 -11.42 -25.13 11.10
CA LEU A 274 -10.26 -25.63 11.84
C LEU A 274 -10.30 -27.16 12.01
N GLU A 275 -11.48 -27.72 12.31
CA GLU A 275 -11.69 -29.17 12.36
C GLU A 275 -11.41 -29.83 11.01
N LEU A 276 -11.87 -29.23 9.90
CA LEU A 276 -11.60 -29.72 8.54
C LEU A 276 -10.11 -29.66 8.18
N ALA A 277 -9.39 -28.60 8.57
CA ALA A 277 -7.96 -28.46 8.33
C ALA A 277 -7.14 -29.50 9.11
N LEU A 278 -7.52 -29.80 10.36
CA LEU A 278 -6.93 -30.86 11.18
C LEU A 278 -7.14 -32.25 10.58
N TRP A 279 -8.31 -32.50 9.99
CA TRP A 279 -8.59 -33.75 9.28
C TRP A 279 -7.75 -33.90 8.02
N LYS A 280 -7.55 -32.82 7.27
CA LYS A 280 -6.69 -32.81 6.07
C LYS A 280 -5.23 -33.15 6.40
N ALA A 281 -4.67 -32.51 7.43
CA ALA A 281 -3.29 -32.80 7.86
C ALA A 281 -3.08 -34.26 8.29
N LYS A 282 -4.08 -34.88 8.93
CA LYS A 282 -4.04 -36.31 9.27
C LYS A 282 -4.10 -37.22 8.04
N LEU A 283 -4.84 -36.83 7.01
CA LEU A 283 -4.90 -37.57 5.74
C LEU A 283 -3.55 -37.53 5.02
N ASP A 284 -2.94 -36.36 4.94
CA ASP A 284 -1.62 -36.18 4.30
C ASP A 284 -0.53 -37.01 5.03
N GLU A 285 -0.56 -37.06 6.36
CA GLU A 285 0.37 -37.88 7.17
C GLU A 285 0.16 -39.39 6.94
N ILE A 286 -1.08 -39.85 6.70
CA ILE A 286 -1.37 -41.25 6.37
C ILE A 286 -0.83 -41.60 4.98
N GLU A 287 -0.94 -40.68 4.02
CA GLU A 287 -0.43 -40.86 2.66
C GLU A 287 1.10 -40.92 2.61
N GLU A 288 1.80 -40.04 3.33
CA GLU A 288 3.27 -40.09 3.48
C GLU A 288 3.75 -41.39 4.13
N ASN A 289 3.09 -41.83 5.21
CA ASN A 289 3.40 -43.09 5.88
C ASN A 289 3.15 -44.32 4.98
N ALA A 290 2.16 -44.27 4.09
CA ALA A 290 1.90 -45.32 3.11
C ALA A 290 2.98 -45.36 1.99
N ALA A 291 3.51 -44.19 1.59
CA ALA A 291 4.61 -44.07 0.64
C ALA A 291 5.95 -44.58 1.22
N GLU A 292 6.23 -44.30 2.50
CA GLU A 292 7.41 -44.80 3.22
C GLU A 292 7.39 -46.33 3.43
N ARG A 293 6.20 -46.91 3.65
CA ARG A 293 6.06 -48.38 3.77
C ARG A 293 6.34 -49.09 2.45
N LYS A 294 5.96 -48.51 1.30
CA LYS A 294 6.27 -49.09 -0.02
C LYS A 294 7.77 -49.06 -0.35
N THR A 295 8.50 -48.05 0.12
CA THR A 295 9.96 -47.93 -0.06
C THR A 295 10.75 -48.84 0.88
N LYS A 296 10.26 -49.08 2.11
CA LYS A 296 10.88 -50.04 3.05
C LYS A 296 10.76 -51.51 2.63
N THR A 297 9.71 -51.92 1.92
CA THR A 297 9.58 -53.33 1.44
C THR A 297 10.58 -53.67 0.32
N VAL A 298 11.17 -52.67 -0.36
CA VAL A 298 12.17 -52.86 -1.42
C VAL A 298 13.60 -52.99 -0.86
N ASN A 299 13.85 -52.51 0.37
CA ASN A 299 15.18 -52.49 0.99
C ASN A 299 15.17 -53.25 2.32
N ILE A 300 15.16 -54.59 2.27
CA ILE A 300 15.51 -55.43 3.42
C ILE A 300 16.86 -56.09 3.11
N ILE A 301 17.96 -55.36 3.35
CA ILE A 301 19.25 -55.93 3.78
C ILE A 301 19.92 -54.93 4.72
N ASP A 302 20.38 -55.46 5.85
CA ASP A 302 21.17 -54.89 6.94
C ASP A 302 20.56 -53.87 7.90
N ALA A 303 20.32 -54.43 9.09
CA ALA A 303 19.96 -53.77 10.32
C ALA A 303 21.18 -53.13 11.00
N GLU A 304 20.86 -52.33 12.02
CA GLU A 304 21.75 -51.90 13.11
C GLU A 304 22.71 -50.74 12.82
N SER A 305 22.16 -49.53 12.90
CA SER A 305 22.66 -48.34 13.63
C SER A 305 22.01 -47.15 12.93
N VAL A 306 21.08 -46.39 13.52
CA VAL A 306 21.31 -45.41 14.58
C VAL A 306 19.97 -45.15 15.29
N ARG A 307 19.75 -45.78 16.45
CA ARG A 307 18.90 -45.20 17.49
C ARG A 307 19.78 -44.25 18.30
N LYS A 308 19.68 -42.95 18.03
CA LYS A 308 20.03 -41.89 19.00
C LYS A 308 19.18 -40.66 18.70
N GLU A 309 18.14 -40.54 19.51
CA GLU A 309 17.55 -39.30 20.04
C GLU A 309 17.80 -38.00 19.23
N LYS A 310 16.75 -37.52 18.55
CA LYS A 310 16.49 -36.08 18.51
C LYS A 310 15.27 -35.79 19.38
N ARG A 311 15.57 -35.24 20.56
CA ARG A 311 14.65 -34.52 21.44
C ARG A 311 13.74 -33.63 20.60
N VAL A 312 12.43 -33.86 20.70
CA VAL A 312 11.42 -32.88 20.34
C VAL A 312 11.49 -31.79 21.40
N THR A 313 12.24 -30.73 21.12
CA THR A 313 12.15 -29.49 21.89
C THR A 313 10.83 -28.83 21.54
N CYS A 314 9.93 -28.87 22.52
CA CYS A 314 8.74 -28.06 22.65
C CYS A 314 8.93 -26.63 22.11
N GLY A 315 8.17 -26.31 21.06
CA GLY A 315 7.97 -24.95 20.56
C GLY A 315 6.49 -24.64 20.29
N ALA A 316 5.58 -25.42 20.89
CA ALA A 316 4.13 -25.20 20.83
C ALA A 316 3.60 -24.45 22.08
N ASP A 317 4.44 -23.59 22.68
CA ASP A 317 4.11 -22.84 23.91
C ASP A 317 3.89 -21.33 23.70
N LEU A 318 3.71 -20.87 22.46
CA LEU A 318 3.09 -19.58 22.14
C LEU A 318 2.01 -19.90 21.09
N VAL A 319 0.70 -19.98 21.37
CA VAL A 319 -0.17 -18.95 21.95
C VAL A 319 -1.39 -19.66 22.59
N ILE A 320 -1.23 -20.29 23.75
CA ILE A 320 -2.37 -20.75 24.60
C ILE A 320 -2.18 -20.22 26.03
N ARG A 321 -1.94 -18.91 26.17
CA ARG A 321 -1.99 -18.26 27.50
C ARG A 321 -2.85 -17.01 27.63
N ASN A 322 -3.47 -16.50 26.56
CA ASN A 322 -4.32 -15.30 26.66
C ASN A 322 -5.79 -15.46 26.22
N ILE A 323 -6.28 -16.65 25.89
CA ILE A 323 -7.71 -16.83 25.53
C ILE A 323 -8.56 -17.35 26.70
N LEU A 324 -7.97 -18.04 27.68
CA LEU A 324 -8.70 -18.56 28.84
C LEU A 324 -8.98 -17.56 29.98
N PRO A 325 -8.29 -16.41 30.10
CA PRO A 325 -8.75 -15.32 30.97
C PRO A 325 -9.85 -14.46 30.32
N PHE A 326 -9.95 -14.43 28.99
CA PHE A 326 -10.94 -13.60 28.27
C PHE A 326 -12.35 -14.20 28.27
N LEU A 327 -12.51 -15.46 28.67
CA LEU A 327 -13.79 -16.18 28.76
C LEU A 327 -14.32 -16.33 30.20
N LYS A 328 -13.68 -15.72 31.20
CA LYS A 328 -14.27 -15.58 32.54
C LYS A 328 -14.84 -14.17 32.73
N LEU A 329 -16.01 -13.95 32.15
CA LEU A 329 -16.98 -12.99 32.68
C LEU A 329 -17.88 -13.79 33.64
N GLU A 330 -17.65 -13.63 34.95
CA GLU A 330 -18.72 -13.75 35.95
C GLU A 330 -19.58 -12.49 35.92
#